data_AF-A0A0D0DH61-F1
#
_entry.id   AF-A0A0D0DH61-F1
#
_cell.length_a   1.000
_cell.length_b   1.000
_cell.length_c   1.000
_cell.angle_alpha   90.00
_cell.angle_beta   90.00
_cell.angle_gamma   90.00
#
_symmetry.space_group_name_H-M   'P 1'
#
loop_
_entity.id
_entity.type
_entity.pdbx_description
1 polymer ?
#
loop_
_entity_poly.entity_id
_entity_poly.type
_entity_poly.pdbx_seq_one_letter_code
_entity_poly.pdbx_strand_id
1 'polypeptide(L)'
;MALSAVIRVLCTSDDLATEVQEALQGLVWTSFHSTNVEDKKLLSPISSYWAETMKTSLSSSQPEGFMDAEELLATLDLVRTDIKQQSSMIYETLEDILAALKQTMAQTSTLSKLTASRLLELQVLVPGSILLEDMLSATLASQLPCGFDGLVTFSDGQSLFTVLPNELSPQTSDFTLSLNLILKFLEKETWTDSTAKIISILLYANIASLHVFVAWLNSKKWMQLSLCHLASTLATFLDCVGLAGGNLSQVNDDALYTLFDQLFPKESSPGSNPLLCLGCVYRILALKHSRYPRLLSALQECVQGIRVVDLPFETTYIACKVLGLPGCEALATSIINRALQWAVRYLSNQGTESDNSWNAIANLKNLVRCQTKLKTHLVKPLLTIIIQGHVFENGIVELAVVLVGSTPLKPVVVNRLLQNILQHQHFFRICGTEGNSSLKNQVTFLLDALFRLHPTNSCQPSHIEPLVRIYGGTMS
;
A
#
# COMPACT_ATOMS: atom_id res chain seq x y z
N MET A 1 42.42 21.30 -19.04
CA MET A 1 43.15 21.66 -17.80
C MET A 1 43.34 23.16 -17.61
N ALA A 2 43.93 23.90 -18.58
CA ALA A 2 44.14 25.35 -18.41
C ALA A 2 42.85 26.16 -18.15
N LEU A 3 41.76 25.87 -18.88
CA LEU A 3 40.47 26.55 -18.68
C LEU A 3 39.88 26.32 -17.27
N SER A 4 40.03 25.11 -16.73
CA SER A 4 39.55 24.76 -15.39
C SER A 4 40.31 25.52 -14.29
N ALA A 5 41.62 25.76 -14.47
CA ALA A 5 42.40 26.55 -13.53
C ALA A 5 41.98 28.03 -13.51
N VAL A 6 41.70 28.61 -14.69
CA VAL A 6 41.24 30.01 -14.81
C VAL A 6 39.87 30.19 -14.18
N ILE A 7 38.92 29.29 -14.48
CA ILE A 7 37.58 29.33 -13.89
C ILE A 7 37.67 29.22 -12.36
N ARG A 8 38.51 28.30 -11.85
CA ARG A 8 38.72 28.17 -10.41
C ARG A 8 39.21 29.46 -9.77
N VAL A 9 40.25 30.10 -10.33
CA VAL A 9 40.79 31.35 -9.80
C VAL A 9 39.75 32.47 -9.81
N LEU A 10 38.96 32.57 -10.88
CA LEU A 10 37.89 33.55 -10.98
C LEU A 10 36.79 33.28 -9.95
N CYS A 11 36.33 32.04 -9.80
CA CYS A 11 35.29 31.68 -8.84
C CYS A 11 35.73 31.83 -7.38
N THR A 12 37.04 31.88 -7.09
CA THR A 12 37.58 32.05 -5.74
C THR A 12 38.14 33.46 -5.47
N SER A 13 37.80 34.47 -6.28
CA SER A 13 38.30 35.83 -6.12
C SER A 13 37.29 36.72 -5.40
N ASP A 14 37.71 37.31 -4.27
CA ASP A 14 36.88 38.21 -3.44
C ASP A 14 36.63 39.58 -4.10
N ASP A 15 37.49 40.01 -5.03
CA ASP A 15 37.50 41.37 -5.61
C ASP A 15 36.62 41.53 -6.87
N LEU A 16 35.81 40.52 -7.22
CA LEU A 16 34.97 40.56 -8.41
C LEU A 16 33.69 41.38 -8.19
N ALA A 17 33.32 42.16 -9.20
CA ALA A 17 32.02 42.82 -9.22
C ALA A 17 30.88 41.78 -9.17
N THR A 18 29.78 42.12 -8.48
CA THR A 18 28.64 41.22 -8.25
C THR A 18 28.09 40.65 -9.57
N GLU A 19 28.04 41.45 -10.63
CA GLU A 19 27.57 41.02 -11.95
C GLU A 19 28.48 39.93 -12.57
N VAL A 20 29.79 39.99 -12.30
CA VAL A 20 30.75 38.98 -12.75
C VAL A 20 30.58 37.69 -11.96
N GLN A 21 30.34 37.79 -10.65
CA GLN A 21 30.05 36.63 -9.81
C GLN A 21 28.76 35.93 -10.25
N GLU A 22 27.68 36.67 -10.48
CA GLU A 22 26.42 36.13 -11.00
C GLU A 22 26.60 35.47 -12.38
N ALA A 23 27.36 36.10 -13.28
CA ALA A 23 27.65 35.53 -14.59
C ALA A 23 28.49 34.24 -14.51
N LEU A 24 29.47 34.18 -13.59
CA LEU A 24 30.26 32.97 -13.34
C LEU A 24 29.41 31.86 -12.74
N GLN A 25 28.50 32.17 -11.81
CA GLN A 25 27.56 31.21 -11.26
C GLN A 25 26.61 30.67 -12.34
N GLY A 26 26.07 31.54 -13.19
CA GLY A 26 25.25 31.16 -14.35
C GLY A 26 26.02 30.26 -15.33
N LEU A 27 27.30 30.55 -15.57
CA LEU A 27 28.17 29.71 -16.39
C LEU A 27 28.38 28.32 -15.77
N VAL A 28 28.59 28.25 -14.45
CA VAL A 28 28.76 26.97 -13.75
C VAL A 28 27.47 26.14 -13.84
N TRP A 29 26.32 26.74 -13.57
CA TRP A 29 25.02 26.06 -13.65
C TRP A 29 24.66 25.56 -15.05
N THR A 30 25.06 26.29 -16.09
CA THR A 30 24.80 25.89 -17.48
C THR A 30 25.81 24.86 -18.00
N SER A 31 27.02 24.84 -17.45
CA SER A 31 28.10 23.96 -17.93
C SER A 31 28.18 22.63 -17.19
N PHE A 32 27.71 22.57 -15.93
CA PHE A 32 27.89 21.41 -15.06
C PHE A 32 26.55 20.91 -14.51
N HIS A 33 26.42 19.59 -14.35
CA HIS A 33 25.22 18.98 -13.78
C HIS A 33 25.46 18.55 -12.33
N SER A 34 24.65 19.06 -11.40
CA SER A 34 24.73 18.70 -9.97
C SER A 34 24.48 17.22 -9.69
N THR A 35 23.95 16.45 -10.65
CA THR A 35 23.80 14.99 -10.51
C THR A 35 25.05 14.21 -10.92
N ASN A 36 25.99 14.81 -11.64
CA ASN A 36 27.15 14.12 -12.20
C ASN A 36 28.32 14.10 -11.19
N VAL A 37 28.81 12.90 -10.88
CA VAL A 37 29.89 12.69 -9.89
C VAL A 37 31.20 13.34 -10.33
N GLU A 38 31.53 13.32 -11.62
CA GLU A 38 32.75 13.95 -12.13
C GLU A 38 32.67 15.48 -12.09
N ASP A 39 31.49 16.04 -12.37
CA ASP A 39 31.25 17.49 -12.28
C ASP A 39 31.36 17.96 -10.83
N LYS A 40 30.76 17.23 -9.86
CA LYS A 40 30.93 17.49 -8.42
C LYS A 40 32.39 17.44 -8.01
N LYS A 41 33.14 16.44 -8.46
CA LYS A 41 34.56 16.29 -8.13
C LYS A 41 35.41 17.44 -8.70
N LEU A 42 35.08 17.90 -9.90
CA LEU A 42 35.77 19.03 -10.54
C LEU A 42 35.48 20.34 -9.82
N LEU A 43 34.25 20.53 -9.35
CA LEU A 43 33.79 21.75 -8.69
C LEU A 43 34.01 21.76 -7.18
N SER A 44 34.35 20.62 -6.55
CA SER A 44 34.57 20.51 -5.10
C SER A 44 35.47 21.61 -4.52
N PRO A 45 36.63 21.97 -5.11
CA PRO A 45 37.45 23.04 -4.55
C PRO A 45 36.80 24.44 -4.60
N ILE A 46 35.89 24.64 -5.56
CA ILE A 46 35.14 25.88 -5.71
C ILE A 46 33.97 25.87 -4.72
N SER A 47 33.26 24.74 -4.57
CA SER A 47 32.18 24.60 -3.60
C SER A 47 32.66 24.74 -2.16
N SER A 48 33.83 24.20 -1.80
CA SER A 48 34.43 24.40 -0.47
C SER A 48 34.69 25.87 -0.17
N TYR A 49 35.22 26.62 -1.14
CA TYR A 49 35.47 28.04 -0.98
C TYR A 49 34.15 28.81 -0.83
N TRP A 50 33.15 28.52 -1.67
CA TRP A 50 31.83 29.13 -1.55
C TRP A 50 31.14 28.81 -0.24
N ALA A 51 31.29 27.58 0.28
CA ALA A 51 30.79 27.20 1.60
C ALA A 51 31.45 28.03 2.71
N GLU A 52 32.77 28.28 2.64
CA GLU A 52 33.50 29.17 3.55
C GLU A 52 33.05 30.64 3.44
N THR A 53 32.86 31.15 2.22
CA THR A 53 32.35 32.51 1.99
C THR A 53 30.92 32.67 2.48
N MET A 54 30.10 31.63 2.38
CA MET A 54 28.74 31.64 2.91
C MET A 54 28.71 31.77 4.44
N LYS A 55 29.73 31.23 5.14
CA LYS A 55 29.87 31.43 6.59
C LYS A 55 30.12 32.88 6.97
N THR A 56 30.73 33.66 6.08
CA THR A 56 31.04 35.07 6.32
C THR A 56 29.94 35.99 5.79
N SER A 57 29.15 35.54 4.81
CA SER A 57 28.10 36.32 4.15
C SER A 57 26.91 35.45 3.73
N LEU A 58 25.88 35.40 4.57
CA LEU A 58 24.61 34.71 4.29
C LEU A 58 23.78 35.37 3.17
N SER A 59 24.16 36.55 2.70
CA SER A 59 23.39 37.30 1.70
C SER A 59 23.70 36.94 0.24
N SER A 60 24.74 36.15 -0.04
CA SER A 60 25.06 35.77 -1.42
C SER A 60 24.33 34.49 -1.83
N SER A 61 23.53 34.54 -2.90
CA SER A 61 22.98 33.36 -3.56
C SER A 61 24.14 32.57 -4.17
N GLN A 62 24.57 31.49 -3.52
CA GLN A 62 25.73 30.69 -3.92
C GLN A 62 25.29 29.32 -4.48
N PRO A 63 26.07 28.66 -5.35
CA PRO A 63 25.68 27.37 -5.95
C PRO A 63 25.85 26.19 -4.98
N GLU A 64 24.81 25.93 -4.19
CA GLU A 64 24.80 24.87 -3.18
C GLU A 64 24.77 23.45 -3.78
N GLY A 65 24.27 23.29 -5.01
CA GLY A 65 24.08 21.98 -5.66
C GLY A 65 25.36 21.16 -5.93
N PHE A 66 26.54 21.78 -5.82
CA PHE A 66 27.83 21.12 -6.04
C PHE A 66 28.60 20.82 -4.75
N MET A 67 28.15 21.35 -3.61
CA MET A 67 28.75 21.09 -2.31
C MET A 67 28.62 19.61 -1.96
N ASP A 68 29.61 19.08 -1.24
CA ASP A 68 29.50 17.72 -0.70
C ASP A 68 28.56 17.68 0.53
N ALA A 69 28.25 16.47 1.00
CA ALA A 69 27.33 16.32 2.12
C ALA A 69 27.88 16.92 3.44
N GLU A 70 29.20 16.93 3.64
CA GLU A 70 29.81 17.48 4.86
C GLU A 70 29.79 19.00 4.85
N GLU A 71 30.07 19.61 3.71
CA GLU A 71 29.97 21.05 3.45
C GLU A 71 28.53 21.53 3.65
N LEU A 72 27.55 20.86 3.04
CA LEU A 72 26.13 21.20 3.19
C LEU A 72 25.68 21.09 4.66
N LEU A 73 26.11 20.06 5.38
CA LEU A 73 25.81 19.92 6.81
C LEU A 73 26.48 21.00 7.65
N ALA A 74 27.72 21.39 7.32
CA ALA A 74 28.42 22.46 8.03
C ALA A 74 27.74 23.83 7.79
N THR A 75 27.34 24.11 6.56
CA THR A 75 26.56 25.31 6.20
C THR A 75 25.22 25.33 6.91
N LEU A 76 24.53 24.19 6.98
CA LEU A 76 23.26 24.04 7.70
C LEU A 76 23.41 24.33 9.20
N ASP A 77 24.48 23.83 9.83
CA ASP A 77 24.79 24.08 11.24
C ASP A 77 25.09 25.57 11.50
N LEU A 78 25.65 26.30 10.53
CA LEU A 78 25.93 27.75 10.62
C LEU A 78 24.69 28.60 10.41
N VAL A 79 23.90 28.30 9.38
CA VAL A 79 22.61 28.96 9.14
C VAL A 79 21.74 28.86 10.40
N ARG A 80 21.77 27.70 11.06
CA ARG A 80 21.07 27.47 12.33
C ARG A 80 21.48 28.43 13.46
N THR A 81 22.77 28.79 13.57
CA THR A 81 23.22 29.71 14.63
C THR A 81 22.78 31.15 14.38
N ASP A 82 22.61 31.53 13.11
CA ASP A 82 22.41 32.92 12.69
C ASP A 82 20.93 33.31 12.44
N ILE A 83 20.01 32.33 12.29
CA ILE A 83 18.57 32.55 12.04
C ILE A 83 17.89 33.51 13.03
N LYS A 84 18.45 33.73 14.22
CA LYS A 84 17.86 34.65 15.21
C LYS A 84 17.75 36.11 14.72
N GLN A 85 18.38 36.49 13.60
CA GLN A 85 18.49 37.90 13.18
C GLN A 85 17.85 38.25 11.82
N GLN A 86 17.49 37.32 10.94
CA GLN A 86 16.94 37.62 9.60
C GLN A 86 15.91 36.56 9.16
N SER A 87 14.77 36.96 8.57
CA SER A 87 13.57 36.09 8.58
C SER A 87 12.92 35.71 7.25
N SER A 88 13.41 36.10 6.06
CA SER A 88 12.77 35.65 4.80
C SER A 88 13.76 34.99 3.84
N MET A 89 14.87 35.66 3.51
CA MET A 89 15.88 35.14 2.59
C MET A 89 16.52 33.83 3.09
N ILE A 90 16.68 33.70 4.41
CA ILE A 90 17.23 32.48 5.01
C ILE A 90 16.35 31.25 4.77
N TYR A 91 15.03 31.42 4.64
CA TYR A 91 14.14 30.29 4.38
C TYR A 91 14.34 29.69 2.99
N GLU A 92 14.50 30.54 1.98
CA GLU A 92 14.76 30.10 0.60
C GLU A 92 16.11 29.38 0.51
N THR A 93 17.16 29.99 1.06
CA THR A 93 18.50 29.38 1.15
C THR A 93 18.47 28.05 1.90
N LEU A 94 17.70 27.95 2.99
CA LEU A 94 17.61 26.71 3.76
C LEU A 94 16.88 25.60 3.00
N GLU A 95 15.85 25.92 2.23
CA GLU A 95 15.19 24.97 1.34
C GLU A 95 16.12 24.50 0.21
N ASP A 96 16.91 25.41 -0.37
CA ASP A 96 17.89 25.08 -1.40
C ASP A 96 19.00 24.15 -0.87
N ILE A 97 19.51 24.43 0.35
CA ILE A 97 20.49 23.57 1.03
C ILE A 97 19.88 22.18 1.31
N LEU A 98 18.64 22.12 1.80
CA LEU A 98 17.94 20.86 2.06
C LEU A 98 17.70 20.07 0.78
N ALA A 99 17.35 20.74 -0.33
CA ALA A 99 17.19 20.11 -1.64
C ALA A 99 18.52 19.53 -2.14
N ALA A 100 19.61 20.29 -2.06
CA ALA A 100 20.96 19.85 -2.43
C ALA A 100 21.42 18.67 -1.55
N LEU A 101 21.11 18.70 -0.25
CA LEU A 101 21.45 17.63 0.69
C LEU A 101 20.67 16.36 0.36
N LYS A 102 19.35 16.44 0.14
CA LYS A 102 18.50 15.31 -0.26
C LYS A 102 19.03 14.65 -1.54
N GLN A 103 19.40 15.46 -2.53
CA GLN A 103 19.98 14.98 -3.79
C GLN A 103 21.32 14.26 -3.57
N THR A 104 22.20 14.83 -2.74
CA THR A 104 23.53 14.25 -2.46
C THR A 104 23.43 12.96 -1.64
N MET A 105 22.46 12.87 -0.73
CA MET A 105 22.19 11.67 0.05
C MET A 105 21.71 10.49 -0.79
N ALA A 106 20.87 10.75 -1.81
CA ALA A 106 20.44 9.72 -2.74
C ALA A 106 21.61 9.08 -3.51
N GLN A 107 22.74 9.78 -3.63
CA GLN A 107 23.91 9.33 -4.38
C GLN A 107 24.98 8.62 -3.52
N THR A 108 25.13 9.01 -2.25
CA THR A 108 26.37 8.69 -1.49
C THR A 108 26.19 7.69 -0.34
N SER A 109 25.00 7.12 -0.13
CA SER A 109 24.68 6.26 1.04
C SER A 109 25.09 6.85 2.40
N THR A 110 25.33 8.17 2.48
CA THR A 110 25.78 8.90 3.67
C THR A 110 24.65 9.29 4.62
N LEU A 111 23.47 8.66 4.47
CA LEU A 111 22.28 8.97 5.27
C LEU A 111 22.56 8.85 6.78
N SER A 112 23.53 8.01 7.17
CA SER A 112 23.96 7.79 8.55
C SER A 112 24.51 9.03 9.26
N LYS A 113 24.98 10.06 8.55
CA LYS A 113 25.54 11.28 9.16
C LYS A 113 24.48 12.28 9.61
N LEU A 114 23.30 12.28 8.99
CA LEU A 114 22.23 13.20 9.33
C LEU A 114 21.35 12.57 10.41
N THR A 115 21.50 13.03 11.64
CA THR A 115 20.68 12.52 12.74
C THR A 115 19.27 13.09 12.67
N ALA A 116 18.27 12.28 13.01
CA ALA A 116 16.90 12.75 13.12
C ALA A 116 16.76 13.91 14.12
N SER A 117 17.60 13.97 15.17
CA SER A 117 17.63 15.09 16.11
C SER A 117 17.93 16.43 15.43
N ARG A 118 18.92 16.48 14.52
CA ARG A 118 19.27 17.69 13.77
C ARG A 118 18.11 18.14 12.87
N LEU A 119 17.47 17.20 12.18
CA LEU A 119 16.32 17.51 11.32
C LEU A 119 15.11 18.02 12.12
N LEU A 120 14.88 17.46 13.31
CA LEU A 120 13.83 17.92 14.21
C LEU A 120 14.07 19.33 14.73
N GLU A 121 15.33 19.71 14.97
CA GLU A 121 15.69 21.06 15.37
C GLU A 121 15.47 22.06 14.22
N LEU A 122 15.79 21.66 12.99
CA LEU A 122 15.51 22.45 11.78
C LEU A 122 14.02 22.62 11.53
N GLN A 123 13.19 21.65 11.92
CA GLN A 123 11.75 21.74 11.75
C GLN A 123 11.14 22.87 12.58
N VAL A 124 11.75 23.20 13.72
CA VAL A 124 11.34 24.37 14.52
C VAL A 124 11.61 25.67 13.77
N LEU A 125 12.66 25.69 12.95
CA LEU A 125 13.05 26.87 12.17
C LEU A 125 12.15 27.01 10.95
N VAL A 126 11.97 25.94 10.17
CA VAL A 126 11.17 25.89 8.92
C VAL A 126 9.91 25.03 9.07
N PRO A 127 8.89 25.51 9.80
CA PRO A 127 7.65 24.77 9.93
C PRO A 127 6.95 24.66 8.57
N GLY A 128 6.58 23.44 8.18
CA GLY A 128 5.83 23.19 6.94
C GLY A 128 6.68 22.88 5.71
N SER A 129 8.01 22.82 5.83
CA SER A 129 8.88 22.34 4.76
C SER A 129 8.57 20.88 4.43
N ILE A 130 8.07 20.64 3.21
CA ILE A 130 7.79 19.28 2.70
C ILE A 130 9.11 18.51 2.51
N LEU A 131 10.15 19.17 2.02
CA LEU A 131 11.46 18.56 1.82
C LEU A 131 12.07 18.09 3.13
N LEU A 132 11.98 18.90 4.18
CA LEU A 132 12.46 18.52 5.51
C LEU A 132 11.67 17.34 6.09
N GLU A 133 10.35 17.31 5.92
CA GLU A 133 9.53 16.17 6.35
C GLU A 133 9.87 14.89 5.58
N ASP A 134 10.12 14.97 4.28
CA ASP A 134 10.56 13.83 3.49
C ASP A 134 11.88 13.27 4.02
N MET A 135 12.87 14.14 4.24
CA MET A 135 14.16 13.76 4.79
C MET A 135 14.02 13.16 6.19
N LEU A 136 13.24 13.79 7.06
CA LEU A 136 12.97 13.29 8.40
C LEU A 136 12.27 11.93 8.37
N SER A 137 11.29 11.74 7.48
CA SER A 137 10.60 10.46 7.31
C SER A 137 11.56 9.36 6.85
N ALA A 138 12.50 9.67 5.96
CA ALA A 138 13.51 8.73 5.47
C ALA A 138 14.53 8.38 6.56
N THR A 139 15.08 9.37 7.26
CA THR A 139 16.04 9.19 8.36
C THR A 139 15.42 8.46 9.55
N LEU A 140 14.15 8.71 9.88
CA LEU A 140 13.44 7.96 10.92
C LEU A 140 13.13 6.53 10.45
N ALA A 141 12.73 6.33 9.20
CA ALA A 141 12.45 4.99 8.66
C ALA A 141 13.70 4.11 8.64
N SER A 142 14.88 4.67 8.36
CA SER A 142 16.15 3.92 8.39
C SER A 142 16.55 3.44 9.78
N GLN A 143 15.91 3.94 10.84
CA GLN A 143 16.12 3.46 12.22
C GLN A 143 15.21 2.29 12.59
N LEU A 144 14.19 1.99 11.80
CA LEU A 144 13.32 0.84 12.01
C LEU A 144 13.73 -0.34 11.13
N PRO A 145 13.44 -1.58 11.55
CA PRO A 145 13.64 -2.75 10.71
C PRO A 145 12.95 -2.61 9.35
N CYS A 146 13.61 -3.05 8.28
CA CYS A 146 13.01 -3.06 6.95
C CYS A 146 11.68 -3.82 6.96
N GLY A 147 10.63 -3.19 6.42
CA GLY A 147 9.29 -3.78 6.38
C GLY A 147 8.50 -3.72 7.67
N PHE A 148 8.87 -2.85 8.61
CA PHE A 148 8.12 -2.65 9.86
C PHE A 148 6.62 -2.36 9.67
N ASP A 149 6.25 -1.75 8.54
CA ASP A 149 4.86 -1.42 8.17
C ASP A 149 4.12 -2.59 7.49
N GLY A 150 4.80 -3.71 7.26
CA GLY A 150 4.27 -4.86 6.53
C GLY A 150 4.03 -4.61 5.04
N LEU A 151 4.46 -3.46 4.50
CA LEU A 151 4.25 -3.04 3.11
C LEU A 151 5.51 -3.22 2.26
N VAL A 152 6.21 -4.35 2.42
CA VAL A 152 7.37 -4.63 1.58
C VAL A 152 6.89 -5.02 0.18
N THR A 153 6.91 -4.06 -0.74
CA THR A 153 6.72 -4.31 -2.16
C THR A 153 8.04 -4.80 -2.74
N PHE A 154 8.17 -6.11 -2.95
CA PHE A 154 9.28 -6.66 -3.72
C PHE A 154 8.96 -6.45 -5.20
N SER A 155 9.88 -5.82 -5.94
CA SER A 155 9.86 -5.86 -7.40
C SER A 155 10.03 -7.31 -7.84
N ASP A 156 9.29 -7.75 -8.88
CA ASP A 156 9.37 -9.12 -9.40
C ASP A 156 10.84 -9.53 -9.65
N GLY A 157 11.31 -10.54 -8.91
CA GLY A 157 12.66 -11.08 -9.01
C GLY A 157 13.70 -10.56 -8.00
N GLN A 158 13.35 -9.61 -7.12
CA GLN A 158 14.24 -9.21 -6.02
C GLN A 158 14.15 -10.19 -4.85
N SER A 159 15.32 -10.71 -4.44
CA SER A 159 15.42 -11.55 -3.25
C SER A 159 15.35 -10.69 -1.99
N LEU A 160 14.70 -11.19 -0.95
CA LEU A 160 14.66 -10.56 0.37
C LEU A 160 16.09 -10.27 0.89
N PHE A 161 17.05 -11.13 0.54
CA PHE A 161 18.47 -10.96 0.85
C PHE A 161 19.17 -9.84 0.08
N THR A 162 18.67 -9.44 -1.09
CA THR A 162 19.21 -8.30 -1.85
C THR A 162 18.65 -6.96 -1.39
N VAL A 163 17.48 -6.99 -0.72
CA VAL A 163 16.80 -5.79 -0.23
C VAL A 163 17.13 -5.50 1.23
N LEU A 164 17.47 -6.52 2.05
CA LEU A 164 18.11 -6.24 3.32
C LEU A 164 19.48 -5.63 3.04
N PRO A 165 19.71 -4.33 3.33
CA PRO A 165 21.06 -3.82 3.31
C PRO A 165 21.91 -4.69 4.25
N ASN A 166 23.16 -4.96 3.86
CA ASN A 166 24.18 -5.61 4.69
C ASN A 166 24.51 -4.83 5.99
N GLU A 167 23.71 -3.84 6.35
CA GLU A 167 23.85 -2.94 7.48
C GLU A 167 22.98 -3.38 8.67
N LEU A 168 23.03 -4.68 9.00
CA LEU A 168 22.76 -5.19 10.36
C LEU A 168 23.87 -4.72 11.34
N SER A 169 24.28 -3.47 11.24
CA SER A 169 25.04 -2.79 12.28
C SER A 169 24.05 -2.57 13.43
N PRO A 170 24.29 -3.13 14.62
CA PRO A 170 23.48 -2.91 15.81
C PRO A 170 23.73 -1.50 16.36
N GLN A 171 23.54 -0.48 15.53
CA GLN A 171 23.37 0.89 15.99
C GLN A 171 21.92 1.04 16.46
N THR A 172 21.56 0.29 17.49
CA THR A 172 20.60 0.74 18.50
C THR A 172 21.24 1.93 19.21
N SER A 173 21.43 3.03 18.48
CA SER A 173 21.66 4.31 19.10
C SER A 173 20.45 4.56 20.00
N ASP A 174 20.68 5.00 21.23
CA ASP A 174 19.65 5.34 22.23
C ASP A 174 18.81 6.53 21.74
N PHE A 175 18.05 6.32 20.67
CA PHE A 175 17.20 7.31 20.06
C PHE A 175 15.96 7.45 20.93
N THR A 176 16.11 8.25 21.98
CA THR A 176 15.05 8.58 22.93
C THR A 176 14.15 9.66 22.32
N LEU A 177 13.14 9.20 21.58
CA LEU A 177 12.10 10.07 21.04
C LEU A 177 11.26 10.67 22.16
N SER A 178 11.24 12.01 22.23
CA SER A 178 10.34 12.73 23.13
C SER A 178 8.88 12.44 22.77
N LEU A 179 8.06 12.07 23.77
CA LEU A 179 6.61 11.91 23.60
C LEU A 179 5.93 13.17 23.06
N ASN A 180 6.50 14.35 23.28
CA ASN A 180 5.96 15.60 22.76
C ASN A 180 6.11 15.72 21.25
N LEU A 181 6.96 14.90 20.63
CA LEU A 181 7.21 14.98 19.20
C LEU A 181 6.00 14.53 18.38
N ILE A 182 5.39 13.39 18.73
CA ILE A 182 4.22 12.88 17.99
C ILE A 182 3.07 13.89 18.04
N LEU A 183 2.88 14.56 19.18
CA LEU A 183 1.84 15.57 19.36
C LEU A 183 1.98 16.72 18.36
N LYS A 184 3.21 17.21 18.15
CA LYS A 184 3.49 18.29 17.17
C LYS A 184 3.05 17.92 15.75
N PHE A 185 3.23 16.67 15.33
CA PHE A 185 2.78 16.20 14.02
C PHE A 185 1.28 15.98 13.96
N LEU A 186 0.68 15.42 15.02
CA LEU A 186 -0.76 15.21 15.13
C LEU A 186 -1.56 16.52 15.13
N GLU A 187 -0.99 17.61 15.63
CA GLU A 187 -1.63 18.93 15.69
C GLU A 187 -1.57 19.74 14.40
N LYS A 188 -0.87 19.26 13.35
CA LYS A 188 -0.88 19.92 12.04
C LYS A 188 -2.26 19.89 11.40
N GLU A 189 -2.63 21.00 10.77
CA GLU A 189 -3.91 21.15 10.06
C GLU A 189 -3.97 20.27 8.81
N THR A 190 -2.86 20.16 8.08
CA THR A 190 -2.74 19.36 6.86
C THR A 190 -1.64 18.32 7.00
N TRP A 191 -1.91 17.09 6.58
CA TRP A 191 -0.91 16.03 6.53
C TRP A 191 -0.41 15.82 5.10
N THR A 192 0.91 15.67 4.99
CA THR A 192 1.59 15.13 3.81
C THR A 192 1.77 13.61 3.98
N ASP A 193 2.13 12.91 2.91
CA ASP A 193 2.50 11.48 3.00
C ASP A 193 3.65 11.27 4.01
N SER A 194 4.61 12.20 4.03
CA SER A 194 5.75 12.18 4.94
C SER A 194 5.34 12.44 6.39
N THR A 195 4.41 13.36 6.66
CA THR A 195 3.84 13.55 8.00
C THR A 195 3.15 12.27 8.50
N ALA A 196 2.31 11.64 7.67
CA ALA A 196 1.65 10.37 8.03
C ALA A 196 2.69 9.27 8.31
N LYS A 197 3.72 9.16 7.47
CA LYS A 197 4.81 8.19 7.65
C LYS A 197 5.62 8.45 8.92
N ILE A 198 5.94 9.71 9.23
CA ILE A 198 6.61 10.08 10.49
C ILE A 198 5.77 9.64 11.68
N ILE A 199 4.47 9.94 11.70
CA ILE A 199 3.58 9.52 12.80
C ILE A 199 3.59 8.00 12.95
N SER A 200 3.46 7.24 11.86
CA SER A 200 3.55 5.78 11.88
C SER A 200 4.89 5.29 12.45
N ILE A 201 6.02 5.87 12.04
CA ILE A 201 7.34 5.52 12.57
C ILE A 201 7.42 5.81 14.07
N LEU A 202 6.93 6.97 14.53
CA LEU A 202 6.94 7.34 15.95
C LEU A 202 6.07 6.41 16.81
N LEU A 203 4.97 5.89 16.25
CA LEU A 203 4.12 4.90 16.92
C LEU A 203 4.83 3.55 17.07
N TYR A 204 5.51 3.07 16.02
CA TYR A 204 6.30 1.84 16.09
C TYR A 204 7.53 1.98 17.00
N ALA A 205 8.22 3.12 16.95
CA ALA A 205 9.43 3.36 17.72
C ALA A 205 9.14 3.55 19.22
N ASN A 206 7.96 4.07 19.58
CA ASN A 206 7.62 4.34 20.97
C ASN A 206 6.15 3.97 21.27
N ILE A 207 5.94 2.76 21.81
CA ILE A 207 4.64 2.25 22.24
C ILE A 207 3.99 3.17 23.28
N ALA A 208 4.77 3.90 24.10
CA ALA A 208 4.18 4.85 25.03
C ALA A 208 3.42 5.95 24.27
N SER A 209 3.79 6.34 23.05
CA SER A 209 3.05 7.34 22.24
C SER A 209 1.60 6.96 21.92
N LEU A 210 1.19 5.70 22.10
CA LEU A 210 -0.19 5.26 21.82
C LEU A 210 -1.23 6.04 22.63
N HIS A 211 -0.95 6.43 23.88
CA HIS A 211 -1.92 7.21 24.67
C HIS A 211 -2.14 8.63 24.10
N VAL A 212 -1.09 9.24 23.54
CA VAL A 212 -1.17 10.54 22.87
C VAL A 212 -2.02 10.43 21.61
N PHE A 213 -1.80 9.37 20.82
CA PHE A 213 -2.60 9.10 19.62
C PHE A 213 -4.07 8.84 19.95
N VAL A 214 -4.37 8.09 21.01
CA VAL A 214 -5.75 7.88 21.49
C VAL A 214 -6.41 9.19 21.92
N ALA A 215 -5.71 10.03 22.70
CA ALA A 215 -6.22 11.33 23.10
C ALA A 215 -6.54 12.21 21.87
N TRP A 216 -5.67 12.18 20.85
CA TRP A 216 -5.89 12.85 19.59
C TRP A 216 -7.08 12.28 18.79
N LEU A 217 -7.22 10.96 18.67
CA LEU A 217 -8.39 10.32 18.04
C LEU A 217 -9.70 10.75 18.71
N ASN A 218 -9.69 10.84 20.04
CA ASN A 218 -10.84 11.27 20.83
C ASN A 218 -11.19 12.75 20.63
N SER A 219 -10.22 13.59 20.28
CA SER A 219 -10.43 15.02 19.97
C SER A 219 -11.18 15.27 18.66
N LYS A 220 -11.31 14.23 17.81
CA LYS A 220 -11.98 14.29 16.49
C LYS A 220 -11.37 15.28 15.48
N LYS A 221 -10.19 15.87 15.76
CA LYS A 221 -9.45 16.74 14.82
C LYS A 221 -9.15 16.06 13.48
N TRP A 222 -9.01 14.73 13.50
CA TRP A 222 -8.75 13.90 12.32
C TRP A 222 -9.84 13.96 11.24
N MET A 223 -11.05 14.44 11.55
CA MET A 223 -12.15 14.54 10.56
C MET A 223 -11.84 15.52 9.41
N GLN A 224 -10.87 16.40 9.57
CA GLN A 224 -10.43 17.35 8.54
C GLN A 224 -9.32 16.79 7.64
N LEU A 225 -8.77 15.62 8.00
CA LEU A 225 -7.64 15.01 7.30
C LEU A 225 -8.07 14.13 6.14
N SER A 226 -7.14 13.89 5.23
CA SER A 226 -7.27 12.86 4.20
C SER A 226 -7.46 11.48 4.85
N LEU A 227 -8.48 10.75 4.39
CA LEU A 227 -8.76 9.39 4.84
C LEU A 227 -7.57 8.45 4.57
N CYS A 228 -6.79 8.67 3.51
CA CYS A 228 -5.62 7.85 3.18
C CYS A 228 -4.53 7.98 4.26
N HIS A 229 -4.21 9.22 4.66
CA HIS A 229 -3.21 9.49 5.70
C HIS A 229 -3.67 8.99 7.07
N LEU A 230 -4.94 9.18 7.39
CA LEU A 230 -5.55 8.65 8.61
C LEU A 230 -5.51 7.12 8.63
N ALA A 231 -5.88 6.44 7.54
CA ALA A 231 -5.87 4.98 7.48
C ALA A 231 -4.44 4.40 7.64
N SER A 232 -3.41 5.06 7.08
CA SER A 232 -2.01 4.63 7.24
C SER A 232 -1.54 4.68 8.71
N THR A 233 -1.77 5.81 9.38
CA THR A 233 -1.41 5.98 10.79
C THR A 233 -2.28 5.12 11.71
N LEU A 234 -3.56 4.96 11.40
CA LEU A 234 -4.48 4.11 12.16
C LEU A 234 -4.12 2.63 12.02
N ALA A 235 -3.75 2.16 10.81
CA ALA A 235 -3.31 0.78 10.61
C ALA A 235 -2.11 0.46 11.51
N THR A 236 -1.14 1.38 11.56
CA THR A 236 0.04 1.31 12.43
C THR A 236 -0.35 1.29 13.90
N PHE A 237 -1.20 2.23 14.33
CA PHE A 237 -1.71 2.27 15.71
C PHE A 237 -2.38 0.95 16.11
N LEU A 238 -3.25 0.41 15.25
CA LEU A 238 -3.95 -0.85 15.50
C LEU A 238 -3.00 -2.04 15.56
N ASP A 239 -1.94 -2.03 14.75
CA ASP A 239 -0.85 -3.02 14.81
C ASP A 239 -0.15 -2.99 16.17
N CYS A 240 0.30 -1.81 16.60
CA CYS A 240 0.97 -1.62 17.88
C CYS A 240 0.08 -2.01 19.07
N VAL A 241 -1.22 -1.66 19.03
CA VAL A 241 -2.19 -2.09 20.06
C VAL A 241 -2.33 -3.60 20.10
N GLY A 242 -2.41 -4.26 18.93
CA GLY A 242 -2.47 -5.72 18.83
C GLY A 242 -1.22 -6.39 19.40
N LEU A 243 -0.04 -5.89 19.05
CA LEU A 243 1.26 -6.39 19.56
C LEU A 243 1.40 -6.20 21.07
N ALA A 244 0.92 -5.08 21.61
CA ALA A 244 0.93 -4.80 23.05
C ALA A 244 -0.11 -5.63 23.84
N GLY A 245 -0.93 -6.45 23.17
CA GLY A 245 -2.05 -7.17 23.80
C GLY A 245 -3.12 -6.23 24.36
N GLY A 246 -3.16 -4.98 23.87
CA GLY A 246 -4.09 -3.96 24.28
C GLY A 246 -5.48 -4.13 23.67
N ASN A 247 -6.38 -3.20 24.00
CA ASN A 247 -7.70 -3.10 23.39
C ASN A 247 -8.07 -1.63 23.13
N LEU A 248 -9.19 -1.39 22.46
CA LEU A 248 -9.64 -0.04 22.09
C LEU A 248 -10.48 0.65 23.16
N SER A 249 -10.44 0.19 24.43
CA SER A 249 -11.30 0.72 25.50
C SER A 249 -11.10 2.22 25.75
N GLN A 250 -9.87 2.72 25.56
CA GLN A 250 -9.53 4.13 25.77
C GLN A 250 -10.00 5.05 24.62
N VAL A 251 -10.36 4.50 23.45
CA VAL A 251 -10.96 5.29 22.37
C VAL A 251 -12.44 5.46 22.68
N ASN A 252 -12.94 6.69 22.63
CA ASN A 252 -14.33 7.05 22.84
C ASN A 252 -15.22 6.34 21.81
N ASP A 253 -16.37 5.83 22.26
CA ASP A 253 -17.34 5.13 21.43
C ASP A 253 -17.68 5.93 20.18
N ASP A 254 -18.07 7.19 20.34
CA ASP A 254 -18.45 8.06 19.20
C ASP A 254 -17.31 8.21 18.19
N ALA A 255 -16.08 8.41 18.64
CA ALA A 255 -14.93 8.54 17.74
C ALA A 255 -14.67 7.23 16.99
N LEU A 256 -14.75 6.09 17.68
CA LEU A 256 -14.56 4.77 17.07
C LEU A 256 -15.65 4.46 16.04
N TYR A 257 -16.92 4.76 16.31
CA TYR A 257 -18.00 4.55 15.35
C TYR A 257 -17.86 5.45 14.13
N THR A 258 -17.52 6.74 14.32
CA THR A 258 -17.30 7.65 13.18
C THR A 258 -16.11 7.20 12.34
N LEU A 259 -15.00 6.78 12.97
CA LEU A 259 -13.85 6.22 12.25
C LEU A 259 -14.27 4.98 11.44
N PHE A 260 -14.98 4.06 12.08
CA PHE A 260 -15.42 2.83 11.45
C PHE A 260 -16.32 3.08 10.23
N ASP A 261 -17.26 4.02 10.34
CA ASP A 261 -18.15 4.40 9.23
C ASP A 261 -17.39 5.07 8.07
N GLN A 262 -16.39 5.91 8.37
CA GLN A 262 -15.59 6.59 7.34
C GLN A 262 -14.59 5.66 6.64
N LEU A 263 -14.03 4.68 7.36
CA LEU A 263 -13.08 3.72 6.80
C LEU A 263 -13.75 2.71 5.85
N PHE A 264 -15.07 2.54 5.95
CA PHE A 264 -15.79 1.66 5.04
C PHE A 264 -16.13 2.40 3.75
N PRO A 265 -15.59 1.98 2.59
CA PRO A 265 -15.81 2.69 1.34
C PRO A 265 -17.27 2.59 0.91
N LYS A 266 -17.97 3.74 0.89
CA LYS A 266 -19.35 3.85 0.38
C LYS A 266 -19.36 4.12 -1.13
N GLU A 267 -18.39 4.88 -1.60
CA GLU A 267 -18.18 5.24 -3.00
C GLU A 267 -16.69 5.15 -3.31
N SER A 268 -16.34 4.77 -4.54
CA SER A 268 -14.95 4.74 -5.00
C SER A 268 -14.41 6.16 -5.10
N SER A 269 -13.83 6.67 -4.01
CA SER A 269 -13.18 7.97 -4.01
C SER A 269 -11.82 7.88 -4.71
N PRO A 270 -11.57 8.67 -5.76
CA PRO A 270 -10.27 8.67 -6.43
C PRO A 270 -9.19 9.08 -5.44
N GLY A 271 -8.13 8.27 -5.32
CA GLY A 271 -6.98 8.53 -4.45
C GLY A 271 -7.03 7.90 -3.05
N SER A 272 -8.14 7.27 -2.66
CA SER A 272 -8.12 6.43 -1.45
C SER A 272 -7.48 5.07 -1.76
N ASN A 273 -6.75 4.50 -0.79
CA ASN A 273 -6.35 3.10 -0.81
C ASN A 273 -7.42 2.30 -0.02
N PRO A 274 -8.46 1.77 -0.69
CA PRO A 274 -9.59 1.13 -0.01
C PRO A 274 -9.15 -0.12 0.77
N LEU A 275 -8.13 -0.83 0.29
CA LEU A 275 -7.58 -2.00 0.97
C LEU A 275 -6.97 -1.66 2.33
N LEU A 276 -6.27 -0.52 2.43
CA LEU A 276 -5.71 -0.05 3.69
C LEU A 276 -6.82 0.30 4.70
N CYS A 277 -7.88 0.98 4.24
CA CYS A 277 -9.03 1.32 5.09
C CYS A 277 -9.76 0.06 5.58
N LEU A 278 -10.01 -0.90 4.70
CA LEU A 278 -10.59 -2.20 5.07
C LEU A 278 -9.67 -3.02 5.98
N GLY A 279 -8.35 -2.89 5.81
CA GLY A 279 -7.36 -3.44 6.74
C GLY A 279 -7.53 -2.89 8.15
N CYS A 280 -7.79 -1.59 8.28
CA CYS A 280 -8.12 -0.97 9.57
C CYS A 280 -9.45 -1.50 10.13
N VAL A 281 -10.50 -1.58 9.31
CA VAL A 281 -11.81 -2.15 9.72
C VAL A 281 -11.63 -3.57 10.25
N TYR A 282 -10.90 -4.42 9.54
CA TYR A 282 -10.59 -5.77 9.99
C TYR A 282 -9.82 -5.78 11.31
N ARG A 283 -8.76 -4.99 11.44
CA ARG A 283 -7.95 -4.92 12.67
C ARG A 283 -8.78 -4.42 13.87
N ILE A 284 -9.66 -3.44 13.67
CA ILE A 284 -10.61 -2.98 14.71
C ILE A 284 -11.49 -4.14 15.18
N LEU A 285 -12.07 -4.90 14.25
CA LEU A 285 -12.92 -6.06 14.59
C LEU A 285 -12.15 -7.22 15.22
N ALA A 286 -10.88 -7.40 14.85
CA ALA A 286 -10.03 -8.46 15.40
C ALA A 286 -9.60 -8.18 16.85
N LEU A 287 -9.50 -6.91 17.24
CA LEU A 287 -9.24 -6.52 18.62
C LEU A 287 -10.48 -6.80 19.46
N LYS A 288 -10.47 -7.88 20.26
CA LYS A 288 -11.59 -8.26 21.12
C LYS A 288 -11.97 -7.11 22.07
N HIS A 289 -13.18 -6.59 21.92
CA HIS A 289 -13.68 -5.51 22.77
C HIS A 289 -15.20 -5.63 23.00
N SER A 290 -15.70 -5.06 24.09
CA SER A 290 -17.13 -5.10 24.47
C SER A 290 -18.06 -4.53 23.40
N ARG A 291 -17.57 -3.60 22.57
CA ARG A 291 -18.30 -2.93 21.48
C ARG A 291 -18.48 -3.78 20.21
N TYR A 292 -17.93 -4.99 20.18
CA TYR A 292 -17.82 -5.81 18.98
C TYR A 292 -19.17 -6.06 18.30
N PRO A 293 -20.26 -6.41 19.02
CA PRO A 293 -21.56 -6.65 18.40
C PRO A 293 -22.10 -5.43 17.65
N ARG A 294 -21.91 -4.21 18.19
CA ARG A 294 -22.45 -2.99 17.60
C ARG A 294 -21.64 -2.54 16.37
N LEU A 295 -20.31 -2.71 16.36
CA LEU A 295 -19.50 -2.49 15.15
C LEU A 295 -19.82 -3.52 14.06
N LEU A 296 -20.06 -4.78 14.45
CA LEU A 296 -20.47 -5.82 13.51
C LEU A 296 -21.84 -5.51 12.89
N SER A 297 -22.80 -5.03 13.68
CA SER A 297 -24.09 -4.55 13.18
C SER A 297 -23.92 -3.38 12.21
N ALA A 298 -23.07 -2.40 12.54
CA ALA A 298 -22.78 -1.28 11.63
C ALA A 298 -22.18 -1.77 10.30
N LEU A 299 -21.20 -2.68 10.34
CA LEU A 299 -20.63 -3.27 9.12
C LEU A 299 -21.69 -4.00 8.30
N GLN A 300 -22.57 -4.75 8.97
CA GLN A 300 -23.67 -5.45 8.31
C GLN A 300 -24.63 -4.48 7.63
N GLU A 301 -24.99 -3.37 8.26
CA GLU A 301 -25.82 -2.32 7.68
C GLU A 301 -25.14 -1.67 6.48
N CYS A 302 -23.85 -1.33 6.58
CA CYS A 302 -23.07 -0.78 5.46
C CYS A 302 -23.07 -1.73 4.25
N VAL A 303 -22.77 -3.01 4.47
CA VAL A 303 -22.80 -4.05 3.43
C VAL A 303 -24.19 -4.22 2.84
N GLN A 304 -25.23 -4.14 3.68
CA GLN A 304 -26.61 -4.29 3.22
C GLN A 304 -27.06 -3.12 2.34
N GLY A 305 -26.55 -1.92 2.58
CA GLY A 305 -26.81 -0.71 1.80
C GLY A 305 -26.21 -0.71 0.38
N ILE A 306 -25.12 -1.45 0.14
CA ILE A 306 -24.46 -1.50 -1.18
C ILE A 306 -25.35 -2.21 -2.21
N ARG A 307 -25.74 -1.57 -3.31
CA ARG A 307 -26.54 -2.25 -4.35
C ARG A 307 -25.82 -3.48 -4.91
N VAL A 308 -26.54 -4.58 -5.12
CA VAL A 308 -25.95 -5.85 -5.61
C VAL A 308 -25.27 -5.71 -6.98
N VAL A 309 -25.71 -4.77 -7.81
CA VAL A 309 -25.06 -4.50 -9.12
C VAL A 309 -23.67 -3.89 -8.94
N ASP A 310 -23.50 -3.09 -7.88
CA ASP A 310 -22.28 -2.31 -7.64
C ASP A 310 -21.44 -2.96 -6.54
N LEU A 311 -21.53 -4.28 -6.35
CA LEU A 311 -20.80 -4.94 -5.27
C LEU A 311 -19.30 -4.73 -5.48
N PRO A 312 -18.65 -3.91 -4.65
CA PRO A 312 -17.28 -3.52 -4.88
C PRO A 312 -16.36 -4.67 -4.45
N PHE A 313 -15.19 -4.77 -5.07
CA PHE A 313 -14.14 -5.76 -4.72
C PHE A 313 -13.87 -5.77 -3.21
N GLU A 314 -13.84 -4.58 -2.63
CA GLU A 314 -13.77 -4.22 -1.24
C GLU A 314 -14.68 -5.06 -0.33
N THR A 315 -15.93 -5.27 -0.74
CA THR A 315 -16.91 -6.02 0.06
C THR A 315 -16.57 -7.52 0.11
N THR A 316 -16.08 -8.08 -1.00
CA THR A 316 -15.62 -9.48 -1.01
C THR A 316 -14.29 -9.64 -0.25
N TYR A 317 -13.41 -8.64 -0.31
CA TYR A 317 -12.14 -8.63 0.41
C TYR A 317 -12.35 -8.65 1.92
N ILE A 318 -13.20 -7.74 2.44
CA ILE A 318 -13.46 -7.68 3.89
C ILE A 318 -14.12 -8.98 4.37
N ALA A 319 -15.01 -9.57 3.59
CA ALA A 319 -15.62 -10.87 3.91
C ALA A 319 -14.57 -11.96 4.12
N CYS A 320 -13.55 -12.04 3.24
CA CYS A 320 -12.47 -13.01 3.36
C CYS A 320 -11.71 -12.85 4.68
N LYS A 321 -11.52 -11.61 5.12
CA LYS A 321 -10.80 -11.29 6.36
C LYS A 321 -11.63 -11.57 7.60
N VAL A 322 -12.92 -11.21 7.60
CA VAL A 322 -13.78 -11.37 8.77
C VAL A 322 -14.29 -12.80 8.97
N LEU A 323 -14.23 -13.67 7.97
CA LEU A 323 -14.72 -15.05 8.07
C LEU A 323 -14.02 -15.89 9.15
N GLY A 324 -12.77 -15.56 9.49
CA GLY A 324 -12.04 -16.20 10.59
C GLY A 324 -12.34 -15.61 11.98
N LEU A 325 -13.14 -14.54 12.07
CA LEU A 325 -13.44 -13.88 13.33
C LEU A 325 -14.70 -14.49 13.97
N PRO A 326 -14.69 -14.75 15.29
CA PRO A 326 -15.82 -15.37 15.99
C PRO A 326 -17.04 -14.45 15.99
N GLY A 327 -18.20 -14.93 15.52
CA GLY A 327 -19.45 -14.16 15.45
C GLY A 327 -19.70 -13.47 14.10
N CYS A 328 -18.75 -13.52 13.17
CA CYS A 328 -18.90 -12.94 11.83
C CYS A 328 -19.58 -13.90 10.82
N GLU A 329 -19.97 -15.11 11.20
CA GLU A 329 -20.45 -16.15 10.27
C GLU A 329 -21.72 -15.72 9.54
N ALA A 330 -22.63 -15.03 10.25
CA ALA A 330 -23.87 -14.52 9.68
C ALA A 330 -23.60 -13.40 8.65
N LEU A 331 -22.68 -12.49 8.97
CA LEU A 331 -22.25 -11.42 8.07
C LEU A 331 -21.58 -12.00 6.82
N ALA A 332 -20.62 -12.92 6.99
CA ALA A 332 -19.93 -13.55 5.88
C ALA A 332 -20.92 -14.32 4.98
N THR A 333 -21.87 -15.05 5.57
CA THR A 333 -22.94 -15.73 4.82
C THR A 333 -23.81 -14.74 4.04
N SER A 334 -24.13 -13.59 4.63
CA SER A 334 -24.87 -12.51 3.96
C SER A 334 -24.09 -11.96 2.76
N ILE A 335 -22.80 -11.66 2.94
CA ILE A 335 -21.93 -11.16 1.87
C ILE A 335 -21.79 -12.19 0.75
N ILE A 336 -21.55 -13.46 1.07
CA ILE A 336 -21.45 -14.55 0.08
C ILE A 336 -22.72 -14.62 -0.77
N ASN A 337 -23.89 -14.56 -0.14
CA ASN A 337 -25.16 -14.59 -0.88
C ASN A 337 -25.28 -13.41 -1.86
N ARG A 338 -24.88 -12.20 -1.44
CA ARG A 338 -24.87 -11.03 -2.33
C ARG A 338 -23.83 -11.15 -3.43
N ALA A 339 -22.64 -11.65 -3.12
CA ALA A 339 -21.55 -11.87 -4.07
C ALA A 339 -21.91 -12.93 -5.12
N LEU A 340 -22.62 -13.99 -4.75
CA LEU A 340 -23.16 -14.95 -5.72
C LEU A 340 -24.19 -14.30 -6.66
N GLN A 341 -25.09 -13.46 -6.12
CA GLN A 341 -26.07 -12.73 -6.94
C GLN A 341 -25.40 -11.71 -7.87
N TRP A 342 -24.39 -11.00 -7.37
CA TRP A 342 -23.56 -10.09 -8.17
C TRP A 342 -22.85 -10.86 -9.29
N ALA A 343 -22.19 -11.97 -8.99
CA ALA A 343 -21.46 -12.77 -9.98
C ALA A 343 -22.38 -13.29 -11.10
N VAL A 344 -23.62 -13.69 -10.77
CA VAL A 344 -24.65 -14.04 -11.77
C VAL A 344 -24.90 -12.89 -12.74
N ARG A 345 -25.07 -11.66 -12.22
CA ARG A 345 -25.32 -10.47 -13.05
C ARG A 345 -24.09 -10.07 -13.87
N TYR A 346 -22.92 -10.05 -13.22
CA TYR A 346 -21.64 -9.70 -13.85
C TYR A 346 -21.34 -10.59 -15.04
N LEU A 347 -21.37 -11.91 -14.85
CA LEU A 347 -21.07 -12.87 -15.92
C LEU A 347 -22.16 -12.88 -17.00
N SER A 348 -23.43 -12.67 -16.64
CA SER A 348 -24.53 -12.61 -17.64
C SER A 348 -24.42 -11.41 -18.59
N ASN A 349 -23.88 -10.29 -18.11
CA ASN A 349 -23.86 -9.04 -18.87
C ASN A 349 -22.67 -8.89 -19.83
N GLN A 350 -21.79 -9.90 -19.94
CA GLN A 350 -20.54 -9.84 -20.73
C GLN A 350 -19.79 -8.50 -20.50
N GLY A 351 -19.80 -8.03 -19.25
CA GLY A 351 -19.31 -6.69 -18.91
C GLY A 351 -17.82 -6.52 -19.22
N THR A 352 -17.41 -5.27 -19.41
CA THR A 352 -16.00 -4.90 -19.59
C THR A 352 -15.15 -5.49 -18.47
N GLU A 353 -14.17 -6.31 -18.84
CA GLU A 353 -13.22 -6.94 -17.91
C GLU A 353 -12.46 -5.86 -17.14
N SER A 354 -12.77 -5.71 -15.85
CA SER A 354 -12.00 -4.88 -14.92
C SER A 354 -11.22 -5.80 -13.97
N ASP A 355 -9.96 -5.50 -13.69
CA ASP A 355 -9.12 -6.26 -12.75
C ASP A 355 -9.80 -6.42 -11.37
N ASN A 356 -10.52 -5.39 -10.91
CA ASN A 356 -11.27 -5.42 -9.65
C ASN A 356 -12.36 -6.51 -9.64
N SER A 357 -13.04 -6.73 -10.75
CA SER A 357 -14.06 -7.77 -10.86
C SER A 357 -13.45 -9.18 -10.82
N TRP A 358 -12.30 -9.37 -11.46
CA TRP A 358 -11.55 -10.64 -11.38
C TRP A 358 -11.05 -10.93 -9.97
N ASN A 359 -10.52 -9.92 -9.28
CA ASN A 359 -10.13 -10.03 -7.88
C ASN A 359 -11.33 -10.32 -6.97
N ALA A 360 -12.50 -9.74 -7.25
CA ALA A 360 -13.73 -10.03 -6.52
C ALA A 360 -14.19 -11.48 -6.72
N ILE A 361 -14.06 -12.04 -7.93
CA ILE A 361 -14.34 -13.46 -8.21
C ILE A 361 -13.34 -14.36 -7.49
N ALA A 362 -12.05 -14.01 -7.47
CA ALA A 362 -11.03 -14.76 -6.73
C ALA A 362 -11.33 -14.78 -5.22
N ASN A 363 -11.75 -13.65 -4.65
CA ASN A 363 -12.23 -13.56 -3.26
C ASN A 363 -13.48 -14.42 -3.04
N LEU A 364 -14.47 -14.34 -3.93
CA LEU A 364 -15.68 -15.16 -3.86
C LEU A 364 -15.34 -16.66 -3.84
N LYS A 365 -14.41 -17.11 -4.68
CA LYS A 365 -13.91 -18.49 -4.66
C LYS A 365 -13.36 -18.87 -3.28
N ASN A 366 -12.52 -18.02 -2.69
CA ASN A 366 -11.96 -18.26 -1.35
C ASN A 366 -13.04 -18.30 -0.27
N LEU A 367 -14.03 -17.40 -0.33
CA LEU A 367 -15.18 -17.39 0.58
C LEU A 367 -16.01 -18.67 0.49
N VAL A 368 -16.31 -19.11 -0.72
CA VAL A 368 -17.09 -20.32 -0.99
C VAL A 368 -16.37 -21.56 -0.45
N ARG A 369 -15.03 -21.65 -0.58
CA ARG A 369 -14.24 -22.77 -0.01
C ARG A 369 -14.42 -22.92 1.50
N CYS A 370 -14.57 -21.80 2.21
CA CYS A 370 -14.69 -21.80 3.66
C CYS A 370 -16.13 -22.01 4.14
N GLN A 371 -17.14 -21.93 3.27
CA GLN A 371 -18.56 -22.01 3.62
C GLN A 371 -19.21 -23.30 3.10
N THR A 372 -19.67 -24.16 4.01
CA THR A 372 -20.23 -25.48 3.65
C THR A 372 -21.72 -25.49 3.31
N LYS A 373 -22.44 -24.39 3.56
CA LYS A 373 -23.92 -24.33 3.43
C LYS A 373 -24.35 -23.21 2.51
N LEU A 374 -24.01 -23.31 1.23
CA LEU A 374 -24.44 -22.35 0.21
C LEU A 374 -25.89 -22.59 -0.21
N LYS A 375 -26.58 -21.50 -0.54
CA LYS A 375 -27.97 -21.56 -1.02
C LYS A 375 -28.01 -22.09 -2.45
N THR A 376 -28.54 -23.30 -2.64
CA THR A 376 -28.64 -23.98 -3.94
C THR A 376 -29.27 -23.12 -5.05
N HIS A 377 -30.26 -22.28 -4.70
CA HIS A 377 -30.95 -21.42 -5.68
C HIS A 377 -30.09 -20.25 -6.19
N LEU A 378 -29.02 -19.87 -5.49
CA LEU A 378 -28.04 -18.88 -5.96
C LEU A 378 -26.93 -19.52 -6.77
N VAL A 379 -26.50 -20.72 -6.37
CA VAL A 379 -25.40 -21.45 -7.01
C VAL A 379 -25.80 -22.00 -8.39
N LYS A 380 -27.02 -22.53 -8.52
CA LYS A 380 -27.48 -23.14 -9.79
C LYS A 380 -27.46 -22.16 -10.98
N PRO A 381 -28.02 -20.93 -10.89
CA PRO A 381 -27.93 -19.95 -11.98
C PRO A 381 -26.48 -19.62 -12.33
N LEU A 382 -25.63 -19.42 -11.33
CA LEU A 382 -24.21 -19.09 -11.53
C LEU A 382 -23.49 -20.21 -12.29
N LEU A 383 -23.62 -21.46 -11.87
CA LEU A 383 -23.03 -22.61 -12.57
C LEU A 383 -23.52 -22.72 -14.01
N THR A 384 -24.81 -22.43 -14.24
CA THR A 384 -25.39 -22.48 -15.59
C THR A 384 -24.74 -21.44 -16.50
N ILE A 385 -24.60 -20.20 -16.03
CA ILE A 385 -23.95 -19.10 -16.77
C ILE A 385 -22.48 -19.42 -17.04
N ILE A 386 -21.76 -19.90 -16.03
CA ILE A 386 -20.34 -20.27 -16.17
C ILE A 386 -20.17 -21.30 -17.28
N ILE A 387 -20.96 -22.38 -17.26
CA ILE A 387 -20.84 -23.46 -18.23
C ILE A 387 -21.26 -23.01 -19.64
N GLN A 388 -22.25 -22.12 -19.76
CA GLN A 388 -22.76 -21.68 -21.05
C GLN A 388 -21.91 -20.62 -21.73
N GLY A 389 -21.26 -19.72 -20.97
CA GLY A 389 -20.57 -18.56 -21.52
C GLY A 389 -19.09 -18.46 -21.16
N HIS A 390 -18.65 -19.04 -20.04
CA HIS A 390 -17.34 -18.77 -19.44
C HIS A 390 -16.51 -20.02 -19.17
N VAL A 391 -16.83 -21.14 -19.84
CA VAL A 391 -16.09 -22.41 -19.65
C VAL A 391 -14.64 -22.35 -20.16
N PHE A 392 -14.24 -21.26 -20.82
CA PHE A 392 -12.87 -21.00 -21.29
C PHE A 392 -12.01 -20.26 -20.28
N GLU A 393 -12.62 -19.69 -19.24
CA GLU A 393 -11.95 -18.83 -18.29
C GLU A 393 -11.51 -19.65 -17.08
N ASN A 394 -10.21 -19.93 -17.00
CA ASN A 394 -9.63 -20.83 -16.01
C ASN A 394 -10.07 -20.53 -14.56
N GLY A 395 -10.02 -19.25 -14.15
CA GLY A 395 -10.43 -18.83 -12.81
C GLY A 395 -11.92 -18.97 -12.53
N ILE A 396 -12.77 -18.82 -13.55
CA ILE A 396 -14.23 -19.00 -13.43
C ILE A 396 -14.59 -20.48 -13.33
N VAL A 397 -13.94 -21.35 -14.13
CA VAL A 397 -14.13 -22.80 -14.04
C VAL A 397 -13.68 -23.31 -12.67
N GLU A 398 -12.56 -22.80 -12.14
CA GLU A 398 -12.11 -23.14 -10.79
C GLU A 398 -13.14 -22.74 -9.72
N LEU A 399 -13.78 -21.56 -9.85
CA LEU A 399 -14.90 -21.17 -8.99
C LEU A 399 -16.06 -22.18 -9.10
N ALA A 400 -16.40 -22.64 -10.31
CA ALA A 400 -17.46 -23.64 -10.51
C ALA A 400 -17.16 -24.96 -9.80
N VAL A 401 -15.91 -25.44 -9.84
CA VAL A 401 -15.47 -26.65 -9.10
C VAL A 401 -15.78 -26.48 -7.61
N VAL A 402 -15.37 -25.35 -7.02
CA VAL A 402 -15.59 -25.07 -5.60
C VAL A 402 -17.08 -24.99 -5.27
N LEU A 403 -17.88 -24.32 -6.13
CA LEU A 403 -19.33 -24.19 -5.95
C LEU A 403 -20.05 -25.54 -5.93
N VAL A 404 -19.67 -26.45 -6.83
CA VAL A 404 -20.20 -27.83 -6.90
C VAL A 404 -19.85 -28.60 -5.62
N GLY A 405 -18.61 -28.52 -5.15
CA GLY A 405 -18.17 -29.17 -3.91
C GLY A 405 -18.82 -28.62 -2.64
N SER A 406 -19.22 -27.34 -2.66
CA SER A 406 -19.75 -26.63 -1.48
C SER A 406 -21.28 -26.56 -1.43
N THR A 407 -21.97 -27.22 -2.38
CA THR A 407 -23.43 -27.14 -2.50
C THR A 407 -24.05 -28.50 -2.81
N PRO A 408 -25.01 -28.98 -2.01
CA PRO A 408 -25.76 -30.19 -2.36
C PRO A 408 -26.70 -29.90 -3.55
N LEU A 409 -26.27 -30.26 -4.76
CA LEU A 409 -27.08 -30.15 -5.98
C LEU A 409 -27.98 -31.38 -6.13
N LYS A 410 -29.19 -31.21 -6.68
CA LYS A 410 -30.09 -32.33 -7.01
C LYS A 410 -29.61 -33.07 -8.26
N PRO A 411 -29.85 -34.39 -8.41
CA PRO A 411 -29.42 -35.18 -9.57
C PRO A 411 -29.82 -34.57 -10.92
N VAL A 412 -31.06 -34.10 -11.05
CA VAL A 412 -31.57 -33.47 -12.29
C VAL A 412 -30.78 -32.21 -12.67
N VAL A 413 -30.32 -31.45 -11.68
CA VAL A 413 -29.49 -30.26 -11.94
C VAL A 413 -28.12 -30.69 -12.42
N VAL A 414 -27.49 -31.66 -11.74
CA VAL A 414 -26.16 -32.19 -12.12
C VAL A 414 -26.17 -32.75 -13.54
N ASN A 415 -27.16 -33.56 -13.90
CA ASN A 415 -27.28 -34.11 -15.25
C ASN A 415 -27.41 -33.01 -16.32
N ARG A 416 -28.19 -31.96 -16.04
CA ARG A 416 -28.29 -30.81 -16.95
C ARG A 416 -26.96 -30.07 -17.09
N LEU A 417 -26.22 -29.87 -16.01
CA LEU A 417 -24.90 -29.22 -16.07
C LEU A 417 -23.89 -30.07 -16.85
N LEU A 418 -23.87 -31.39 -16.63
CA LEU A 418 -23.05 -32.33 -17.41
C LEU A 418 -23.39 -32.26 -18.91
N GLN A 419 -24.67 -32.32 -19.26
CA GLN A 419 -25.12 -32.18 -20.66
C GLN A 419 -24.66 -30.87 -21.27
N ASN A 420 -24.82 -29.74 -20.56
CA ASN A 420 -24.39 -28.43 -21.05
C ASN A 420 -22.87 -28.37 -21.30
N ILE A 421 -22.04 -28.99 -20.44
CA ILE A 421 -20.58 -29.05 -20.65
C ILE A 421 -20.24 -29.91 -21.86
N LEU A 422 -20.77 -31.13 -21.92
CA LEU A 422 -20.43 -32.11 -22.96
C LEU A 422 -20.94 -31.71 -24.35
N GLN A 423 -22.04 -30.97 -24.40
CA GLN A 423 -22.63 -30.43 -25.63
C GLN A 423 -22.09 -29.03 -25.97
N HIS A 424 -21.16 -28.48 -25.19
CA HIS A 424 -20.58 -27.18 -25.48
C HIS A 424 -19.82 -27.22 -26.81
N GLN A 425 -20.06 -26.23 -27.69
CA GLN A 425 -19.53 -26.21 -29.06
C GLN A 425 -18.00 -26.32 -29.17
N HIS A 426 -17.27 -25.95 -28.12
CA HIS A 426 -15.82 -26.04 -28.07
C HIS A 426 -15.28 -27.10 -27.08
N PHE A 427 -16.13 -27.97 -26.52
CA PHE A 427 -15.72 -28.97 -25.54
C PHE A 427 -14.54 -29.84 -26.03
N PHE A 428 -14.65 -30.37 -27.26
CA PHE A 428 -13.61 -31.18 -27.87
C PHE A 428 -12.32 -30.41 -28.17
N ARG A 429 -12.43 -29.11 -28.46
CA ARG A 429 -11.26 -28.24 -28.66
C ARG A 429 -10.53 -27.97 -27.35
N ILE A 430 -11.26 -27.69 -26.26
CA ILE A 430 -10.68 -27.50 -24.92
C ILE A 430 -9.99 -28.76 -24.42
N CYS A 431 -10.63 -29.92 -24.61
CA CYS A 431 -10.13 -31.19 -24.07
C CYS A 431 -9.16 -31.94 -25.01
N GLY A 432 -9.07 -31.51 -26.27
CA GLY A 432 -8.20 -32.07 -27.30
C GLY A 432 -6.71 -31.73 -27.11
N THR A 433 -5.89 -32.10 -28.10
CA THR A 433 -4.43 -31.85 -28.09
C THR A 433 -4.07 -30.38 -28.26
N GLU A 434 -4.98 -29.58 -28.84
CA GLU A 434 -4.79 -28.14 -29.09
C GLU A 434 -5.19 -27.26 -27.89
N GLY A 435 -5.78 -27.84 -26.85
CA GLY A 435 -6.29 -27.11 -25.69
C GLY A 435 -5.19 -26.65 -24.73
N ASN A 436 -5.45 -25.54 -24.02
CA ASN A 436 -4.62 -25.14 -22.89
C ASN A 436 -4.69 -26.21 -21.79
N SER A 437 -3.55 -26.79 -21.42
CA SER A 437 -3.46 -27.88 -20.43
C SER A 437 -4.06 -27.50 -19.07
N SER A 438 -3.87 -26.26 -18.63
CA SER A 438 -4.44 -25.74 -17.37
C SER A 438 -5.97 -25.74 -17.42
N LEU A 439 -6.54 -25.22 -18.52
CA LEU A 439 -7.99 -25.17 -18.71
C LEU A 439 -8.61 -26.58 -18.82
N LYS A 440 -7.96 -27.47 -19.58
CA LYS A 440 -8.35 -28.88 -19.69
C LYS A 440 -8.43 -29.54 -18.30
N ASN A 441 -7.45 -29.30 -17.45
CA ASN A 441 -7.45 -29.82 -16.08
C ASN A 441 -8.62 -29.27 -15.26
N GLN A 442 -8.92 -27.97 -15.35
CA GLN A 442 -10.06 -27.40 -14.61
C GLN A 442 -11.41 -27.95 -15.08
N VAL A 443 -11.63 -28.08 -16.39
CA VAL A 443 -12.85 -28.70 -16.92
C VAL A 443 -12.95 -30.16 -16.47
N THR A 444 -11.82 -30.87 -16.43
CA THR A 444 -11.77 -32.26 -15.93
C THR A 444 -12.12 -32.34 -14.44
N PHE A 445 -11.59 -31.44 -13.60
CA PHE A 445 -11.95 -31.35 -12.19
C PHE A 445 -13.42 -30.99 -11.99
N LEU A 446 -13.99 -30.13 -12.84
CA LEU A 446 -15.42 -29.80 -12.78
C LEU A 446 -16.29 -31.01 -13.12
N LEU A 447 -15.93 -31.76 -14.17
CA LEU A 447 -16.61 -33.01 -14.51
C LEU A 447 -16.51 -34.02 -13.37
N ASP A 448 -15.31 -34.28 -12.85
CA ASP A 448 -15.10 -35.20 -11.70
C ASP A 448 -15.97 -34.80 -10.49
N ALA A 449 -15.96 -33.51 -10.12
CA ALA A 449 -16.79 -33.01 -9.02
C ALA A 449 -18.30 -33.25 -9.26
N LEU A 450 -18.79 -33.04 -10.48
CA LEU A 450 -20.19 -33.29 -10.83
C LEU A 450 -20.54 -34.79 -10.81
N PHE A 451 -19.70 -35.66 -11.35
CA PHE A 451 -19.91 -37.12 -11.33
C PHE A 451 -19.93 -37.69 -9.91
N ARG A 452 -19.09 -37.17 -9.01
CA ARG A 452 -19.04 -37.62 -7.61
C ARG A 452 -20.28 -37.26 -6.80
N LEU A 453 -21.02 -36.22 -7.17
CA LEU A 453 -22.24 -35.86 -6.46
C LEU A 453 -23.33 -36.94 -6.56
N HIS A 454 -23.49 -37.55 -7.75
CA HIS A 454 -24.56 -38.53 -8.01
C HIS A 454 -24.13 -39.63 -8.99
N PRO A 455 -23.14 -40.48 -8.65
CA PRO A 455 -22.51 -41.42 -9.59
C PRO A 455 -23.51 -42.31 -10.32
N THR A 456 -24.53 -42.82 -9.64
CA THR A 456 -25.58 -43.67 -10.22
C THR A 456 -26.39 -42.95 -11.32
N ASN A 457 -26.61 -41.65 -11.19
CA ASN A 457 -27.40 -40.86 -12.14
C ASN A 457 -26.56 -40.23 -13.25
N SER A 458 -25.28 -39.95 -12.96
CA SER A 458 -24.39 -39.28 -13.91
C SER A 458 -23.72 -40.24 -14.88
N CYS A 459 -23.46 -41.50 -14.50
CA CYS A 459 -22.82 -42.51 -15.35
C CYS A 459 -23.74 -43.13 -16.43
N GLN A 460 -24.60 -42.31 -17.04
CA GLN A 460 -25.42 -42.71 -18.19
C GLN A 460 -24.59 -42.71 -19.48
N PRO A 461 -24.89 -43.58 -20.46
CA PRO A 461 -24.17 -43.63 -21.73
C PRO A 461 -24.05 -42.26 -22.43
N SER A 462 -25.10 -41.44 -22.35
CA SER A 462 -25.13 -40.08 -22.91
C SER A 462 -24.10 -39.12 -22.33
N HIS A 463 -23.62 -39.37 -21.10
CA HIS A 463 -22.57 -38.55 -20.47
C HIS A 463 -21.18 -39.18 -20.61
N ILE A 464 -21.08 -40.51 -20.67
CA ILE A 464 -19.80 -41.24 -20.73
C ILE A 464 -19.23 -41.27 -22.16
N GLU A 465 -20.06 -41.48 -23.18
CA GLU A 465 -19.57 -41.63 -24.57
C GLU A 465 -18.75 -40.43 -25.06
N PRO A 466 -19.14 -39.16 -24.82
CA PRO A 466 -18.33 -38.01 -25.21
C PRO A 466 -16.97 -37.94 -24.49
N LEU A 467 -16.90 -38.43 -23.23
CA LEU A 467 -15.66 -38.46 -22.44
C LEU A 467 -14.65 -39.47 -22.99
N VAL A 468 -15.12 -40.62 -23.49
CA VAL A 468 -14.26 -41.62 -24.11
C VAL A 468 -13.51 -41.04 -25.32
N ARG A 469 -14.13 -40.13 -26.08
CA ARG A 469 -13.51 -39.52 -27.27
C ARG A 469 -12.38 -38.54 -26.94
N ILE A 470 -12.41 -37.92 -25.75
CA ILE A 470 -11.35 -37.01 -25.28
C ILE A 470 -10.33 -37.72 -24.38
N TYR A 471 -10.63 -38.96 -23.99
CA TYR A 471 -9.73 -39.81 -23.26
C TYR A 471 -8.62 -40.29 -24.21
N GLY A 472 -7.51 -39.57 -24.23
CA GLY A 472 -6.35 -39.88 -25.07
C GLY A 472 -5.55 -41.11 -24.64
N GLY A 473 -6.02 -41.85 -23.62
CA GLY A 473 -5.33 -43.00 -23.05
C GLY A 473 -4.10 -42.59 -22.26
N THR A 474 -4.17 -42.64 -20.93
CA THR A 474 -2.97 -42.85 -20.13
C THR A 474 -3.07 -44.25 -19.56
N MET A 475 -2.38 -45.20 -20.18
CA MET A 475 -1.80 -46.30 -19.41
C MET A 475 -0.59 -45.71 -18.68
N SER A 476 -0.84 -45.11 -17.53
CA SER A 476 0.21 -44.75 -16.56
C SER A 476 -0.08 -45.48 -15.26
#